data_AF-A0A662XWY3-F1
#
_entry.id   AF-A0A662XWY3-F1
#
_cell.length_a   1.000
_cell.length_b   1.000
_cell.length_c   1.000
_cell.angle_alpha   90.00
_cell.angle_beta   90.00
_cell.angle_gamma   90.00
#
_symmetry.space_group_name_H-M   'P 1'
#
loop_
_entity.id
_entity.type
_entity.pdbx_description
1 polymer ?
#
loop_
_entity_poly.entity_id
_entity_poly.type
_entity_poly.pdbx_seq_one_letter_code
_entity_poly.pdbx_strand_id
1 'polypeptide(L)'
;MMDGLCPDVWSLGCVCAELLLGQPLFPGESGVDQLVEIIKVLGTPQREEIEAMNPNYTEFQFPQIKAHSWSKIFRSRTPPEAINLLSKMLVYDPQR
;
A
#
# COMPACT_ATOMS: atom_id res chain seq x y z
N MET A 1 -4.33 10.51 20.62
CA MET A 1 -3.96 9.17 21.09
C MET A 1 -4.80 8.20 20.28
N MET A 2 -4.34 7.91 19.07
CA MET A 2 -4.79 6.79 18.25
C MET A 2 -3.52 6.00 18.02
N ASP A 3 -3.53 4.79 18.56
CA ASP A 3 -2.34 4.12 19.08
C ASP A 3 -1.49 3.51 17.96
N GLY A 4 -0.18 3.50 18.18
CA GLY A 4 0.88 3.15 17.22
C GLY A 4 0.86 1.70 16.74
N LEU A 5 -0.15 1.33 15.96
CA LEU A 5 -0.31 -0.01 15.38
C LEU A 5 -0.58 0.04 13.88
N CYS A 6 -1.26 1.07 13.37
CA CYS A 6 -1.50 1.19 11.92
C CYS A 6 -0.24 1.56 11.13
N PRO A 7 0.53 2.62 11.50
CA PRO A 7 1.73 3.00 10.74
C PRO A 7 2.83 1.92 10.80
N ASP A 8 2.94 1.23 11.93
CA ASP A 8 3.97 0.21 12.15
C ASP A 8 3.67 -1.09 11.38
N VAL A 9 2.40 -1.51 11.31
CA VAL A 9 1.99 -2.67 10.50
C VAL A 9 2.19 -2.38 9.01
N TRP A 10 1.85 -1.18 8.54
CA TRP A 10 2.10 -0.80 7.16
C TRP A 10 3.61 -0.82 6.84
N SER A 11 4.43 -0.23 7.71
CA SER A 11 5.89 -0.21 7.56
C SER A 11 6.49 -1.62 7.57
N LEU A 12 6.01 -2.50 8.46
CA LEU A 12 6.40 -3.91 8.48
C LEU A 12 5.99 -4.62 7.17
N GLY A 13 4.80 -4.33 6.64
CA GLY A 13 4.33 -4.85 5.36
C GLY A 13 5.27 -4.48 4.22
N CYS A 14 5.72 -3.23 4.17
CA CYS A 14 6.71 -2.76 3.19
C CYS A 14 8.02 -3.53 3.30
N VAL A 15 8.57 -3.68 4.52
CA VAL A 15 9.82 -4.42 4.76
C VAL A 15 9.69 -5.89 4.37
N CYS A 16 8.60 -6.55 4.79
CA CYS A 16 8.34 -7.95 4.43
C CYS A 16 8.21 -8.14 2.91
N ALA A 17 7.51 -7.22 2.23
CA ALA A 17 7.40 -7.25 0.78
C ALA A 17 8.75 -7.07 0.10
N GLU A 18 9.57 -6.14 0.57
CA GLU A 18 10.92 -5.89 0.07
C GLU A 18 11.82 -7.11 0.22
N LEU A 19 11.76 -7.82 1.35
CA LEU A 19 12.52 -9.06 1.55
C LEU A 19 12.11 -10.16 0.56
N LEU A 20 10.83 -10.25 0.19
CA LEU A 20 10.35 -11.24 -0.78
C LEU A 20 10.69 -10.87 -2.23
N LEU A 21 10.73 -9.56 -2.54
CA LEU A 21 11.04 -9.04 -3.87
C LEU A 21 12.56 -8.99 -4.14
N GLY A 22 13.33 -8.65 -3.11
CA GLY A 22 14.74 -8.28 -3.19
C GLY A 22 14.99 -6.81 -3.57
N GLN A 23 13.94 -5.99 -3.55
CA GLN A 23 13.97 -4.55 -3.84
C GLN A 23 12.74 -3.87 -3.19
N PRO A 24 12.77 -2.55 -2.96
CA PRO A 24 11.65 -1.83 -2.37
C PRO A 24 10.35 -2.05 -3.16
N LEU A 25 9.25 -2.35 -2.45
CA LEU A 25 7.92 -2.50 -3.08
C LEU A 25 7.43 -1.16 -3.67
N PHE A 26 7.77 -0.05 -3.02
CA PHE A 26 7.37 1.30 -3.39
C PHE A 26 8.60 2.21 -3.50
N PRO A 27 9.30 2.22 -4.64
CA PRO A 27 10.53 2.99 -4.83
C PRO A 27 10.24 4.46 -5.20
N GLY A 28 9.65 5.24 -4.29
CA GLY A 28 9.38 6.67 -4.50
C GLY A 28 10.58 7.57 -4.13
N GLU A 29 10.86 8.56 -4.96
CA GLU A 29 11.96 9.53 -4.74
C GLU A 29 11.48 10.84 -4.09
N SER A 30 10.18 11.11 -4.13
CA SER A 30 9.50 12.23 -3.47
C SER A 30 8.19 11.78 -2.83
N GLY A 31 7.55 12.62 -2.01
CA GLY A 31 6.25 12.30 -1.41
C GLY A 31 5.14 12.03 -2.44
N VAL A 32 5.18 12.73 -3.58
CA VAL A 32 4.22 12.52 -4.68
C VAL A 32 4.52 11.22 -5.43
N ASP A 33 5.80 10.96 -5.72
CA ASP A 33 6.19 9.73 -6.41
C ASP A 33 5.91 8.49 -5.55
N GLN A 34 6.15 8.58 -4.24
CA GLN A 34 5.82 7.53 -3.27
C GLN A 34 4.33 7.17 -3.32
N LEU A 35 3.46 8.19 -3.36
CA LEU A 35 2.02 8.00 -3.46
C LEU A 35 1.63 7.35 -4.80
N VAL A 36 2.28 7.74 -5.90
CA VAL A 36 2.06 7.11 -7.22
C VAL A 36 2.46 5.64 -7.21
N GLU A 37 3.59 5.26 -6.61
CA GLU A 37 4.00 3.86 -6.48
C GLU A 37 3.00 3.03 -5.66
N ILE A 38 2.46 3.59 -4.58
CA ILE A 38 1.42 2.93 -3.77
C ILE A 38 0.16 2.70 -4.62
N ILE A 39 -0.28 3.72 -5.38
CA ILE A 39 -1.48 3.64 -6.22
C ILE A 39 -1.31 2.63 -7.36
N LYS A 40 -0.11 2.45 -7.91
CA LYS A 40 0.12 1.39 -8.92
C LYS A 40 -0.21 0.01 -8.34
N VAL A 41 0.18 -0.25 -7.11
CA VAL A 41 -0.03 -1.55 -6.46
C VAL A 41 -1.46 -1.69 -5.94
N LEU A 42 -1.94 -0.73 -5.15
CA LEU A 42 -3.25 -0.81 -4.47
C LEU A 42 -4.42 -0.33 -5.32
N GLY A 43 -4.14 0.36 -6.42
CA GLY A 43 -5.13 1.11 -7.18
C GLY A 43 -5.43 2.47 -6.56
N THR A 44 -6.27 3.24 -7.26
CA THR A 44 -6.74 4.53 -6.78
C THR A 44 -7.61 4.36 -5.53
N PRO A 45 -7.32 5.08 -4.43
CA PRO A 45 -8.14 4.99 -3.23
C PRO A 45 -9.56 5.49 -3.49
N GLN A 46 -10.53 4.85 -2.84
CA GLN A 46 -11.92 5.32 -2.83
C GLN A 46 -12.06 6.54 -1.91
N ARG A 47 -13.18 7.28 -2.02
CA ARG A 47 -13.41 8.48 -1.22
C ARG A 47 -13.32 8.21 0.29
N GLU A 48 -13.87 7.08 0.73
CA GLU A 48 -13.88 6.67 2.13
C GLU A 48 -12.45 6.37 2.64
N GLU A 49 -11.60 5.79 1.77
CA GLU A 49 -10.18 5.53 2.08
C GLU A 49 -9.36 6.82 2.13
N ILE A 50 -9.66 7.79 1.26
CA ILE A 50 -9.05 9.13 1.30
C ILE A 50 -9.41 9.83 2.62
N GLU A 51 -10.67 9.78 3.02
CA GLU A 51 -11.15 10.33 4.30
C GLU A 51 -10.49 9.65 5.50
N ALA A 52 -10.29 8.33 5.45
CA ALA A 52 -9.58 7.58 6.49
C ALA A 52 -8.09 7.94 6.58
N MET A 53 -7.42 8.16 5.45
CA MET A 53 -6.01 8.56 5.39
C MET A 53 -5.79 9.99 5.92
N ASN A 54 -6.63 10.93 5.49
CA ASN A 54 -6.58 12.32 5.93
C ASN A 54 -7.95 12.99 5.76
N PRO A 55 -8.72 13.18 6.84
CA PRO A 55 -10.05 13.80 6.79
C PRO A 55 -10.07 15.23 6.25
N ASN A 56 -8.92 15.92 6.26
CA ASN A 56 -8.79 17.31 5.78
C ASN A 56 -8.27 17.38 4.33
N TYR A 57 -8.24 16.26 3.61
CA TYR A 57 -7.71 16.22 2.25
C TYR A 57 -8.71 16.83 1.25
N THR A 58 -8.45 18.06 0.79
CA THR A 58 -9.40 18.81 -0.03
C THR A 58 -9.00 19.00 -1.50
N GLU A 59 -7.76 18.67 -1.90
CA GLU A 59 -7.17 19.30 -3.11
C GLU A 59 -6.39 18.39 -4.10
N PHE A 60 -6.59 17.08 -4.12
CA PHE A 60 -5.87 16.23 -5.10
C PHE A 60 -6.77 15.26 -5.84
N GLN A 61 -6.65 15.31 -7.17
CA GLN A 61 -7.19 14.28 -8.05
C GLN A 61 -6.14 13.17 -8.18
N PHE A 62 -6.46 12.00 -7.63
CA PHE A 62 -5.63 10.83 -7.84
C PHE A 62 -5.75 10.33 -9.29
N PRO A 63 -4.65 9.88 -9.90
CA PRO A 63 -4.72 9.22 -11.20
C PRO A 63 -5.60 7.97 -11.07
N GLN A 64 -6.46 7.74 -12.05
CA GLN A 64 -7.36 6.58 -12.09
C GLN A 64 -6.59 5.36 -12.60
N ILE A 65 -6.18 4.48 -11.68
CA ILE A 65 -5.33 3.32 -11.91
C ILE A 65 -6.00 2.12 -11.26
N LYS A 66 -6.11 1.02 -12.03
CA LYS A 66 -6.55 -0.26 -11.49
C LYS A 66 -5.41 -0.93 -10.73
N ALA A 67 -5.72 -1.47 -9.56
CA ALA A 67 -4.77 -2.22 -8.74
C ALA A 67 -4.06 -3.31 -9.55
N HIS A 68 -2.76 -3.44 -9.34
CA HIS A 68 -2.03 -4.61 -9.83
C HIS A 68 -2.44 -5.86 -9.06
N SER A 69 -2.53 -6.98 -9.76
CA SER A 69 -2.72 -8.26 -9.10
C SER A 69 -1.47 -8.58 -8.26
N TRP A 70 -1.64 -8.71 -6.94
CA TRP A 70 -0.58 -9.09 -6.01
C TRP A 70 0.23 -10.31 -6.47
N SER A 71 -0.43 -11.31 -7.05
CA SER A 71 0.24 -12.51 -7.60
C SER A 71 1.18 -12.23 -8.77
N LYS A 72 1.05 -11.08 -9.45
CA LYS A 72 1.95 -10.64 -10.53
C LYS A 72 3.10 -9.77 -10.04
N ILE A 73 3.01 -9.25 -8.82
CA ILE A 73 4.06 -8.42 -8.20
C ILE A 73 5.17 -9.32 -7.67
N PHE A 74 4.80 -10.43 -7.03
CA PHE A 74 5.74 -11.38 -6.44
C PHE A 74 6.13 -12.49 -7.41
N ARG A 75 7.27 -13.12 -7.15
CA ARG A 75 7.77 -14.26 -7.94
C ARG A 75 6.80 -15.44 -7.78
N SER A 76 6.69 -16.29 -8.80
CA SER A 76 5.80 -17.47 -8.78
C SER A 76 6.03 -18.45 -7.62
N ARG A 77 7.24 -18.44 -7.05
CA ARG A 77 7.64 -19.26 -5.90
C ARG A 77 7.26 -18.66 -4.55
N THR A 78 6.78 -17.42 -4.51
CA THR A 78 6.40 -16.76 -3.25
C THR A 78 5.16 -17.46 -2.68
N PRO A 79 5.19 -17.87 -1.39
CA PRO A 79 4.05 -18.54 -0.76
C PRO A 79 2.77 -17.70 -0.85
N PRO A 80 1.63 -18.27 -1.28
CA PRO A 80 0.36 -17.55 -1.36
C PRO A 80 -0.08 -16.93 -0.03
N GLU A 81 0.26 -17.57 1.09
CA GLU A 81 -0.05 -17.10 2.44
C GLU A 81 0.70 -15.81 2.76
N ALA A 82 1.95 -15.69 2.31
CA ALA A 82 2.74 -14.46 2.48
C ALA A 82 2.14 -13.31 1.65
N ILE A 83 1.71 -13.60 0.42
CA ILE A 83 1.04 -12.61 -0.44
C ILE A 83 -0.30 -12.18 0.20
N ASN A 84 -1.07 -13.13 0.75
CA ASN A 84 -2.33 -12.83 1.42
C ASN A 84 -2.12 -11.94 2.65
N LEU A 85 -1.12 -12.27 3.47
CA LEU A 85 -0.77 -11.47 4.64
C LEU A 85 -0.40 -10.04 4.24
N LEU A 86 0.49 -9.87 3.26
CA LEU A 86 0.89 -8.55 2.76
C LEU A 86 -0.29 -7.73 2.22
N SER A 87 -1.21 -8.38 1.49
CA SER A 87 -2.41 -7.71 0.97
C SER A 87 -3.36 -7.20 2.07
N LYS A 88 -3.28 -7.74 3.28
CA LYS A 88 -4.05 -7.31 4.45
C LYS A 88 -3.33 -6.27 5.30
N MET A 89 -1.99 -6.29 5.27
CA MET A 89 -1.17 -5.29 5.98
C MET A 89 -1.10 -3.97 5.23
N LEU A 90 -1.12 -4.03 3.89
CA LEU A 90 -0.95 -2.89 3.01
C LEU A 90 -2.32 -2.44 2.45
N VAL A 91 -3.10 -1.79 3.32
CA VAL A 91 -4.43 -1.22 3.01
C VAL A 91 -4.51 0.28 3.36
N TYR A 92 -5.23 1.07 2.55
CA TYR A 92 -5.35 2.52 2.78
C TYR A 92 -6.09 2.85 4.09
N ASP A 93 -7.14 2.08 4.39
CA ASP A 93 -7.90 2.18 5.63
C ASP A 93 -7.54 1.03 6.57
N PRO A 94 -6.86 1.30 7.70
CA PRO A 94 -6.47 0.27 8.66
C PRO A 94 -7.62 -0.28 9.51
N GLN A 95 -8.81 0.33 9.47
CA GLN A 95 -9.99 -0.15 10.19
C GLN A 95 -10.78 -1.21 9.39
N ARG A 96 -10.30 -1.55 8.20
CA ARG A 96 -10.98 -2.39 7.21
C ARG A 96 -10.62 -3.87 7.29
#